data_AF-A0AAE8K667-F1
#
_entry.id   AF-A0AAE8K667-F1
#
_cell.length_a   1.000
_cell.length_b   1.000
_cell.length_c   1.000
_cell.angle_alpha   90.00
_cell.angle_beta   90.00
_cell.angle_gamma   90.00
#
_symmetry.space_group_name_H-M   'P 1'
#
loop_
_entity.id
_entity.type
_entity.pdbx_description
1 polymer ?
#
loop_
_entity_poly.entity_id
_entity_poly.type
_entity_poly.pdbx_seq_one_letter_code
_entity_poly.pdbx_strand_id
1 'polypeptide(L)'
;MNYNQLKEHVLKIFKEGDFVKHWENYNETGNRLELNSQNKIINDSLNLSINFPGYKTTKKYGKLIYDYRVDLNNIAISHTNIVIDIYNKCRQAPHLSNNLYRFLLDISKNALNTNLNNYTDLLNFNFIAPSTKLLEQSNIAHKNLGKYFNQSANSWNYSFEELKYLISYIVLQEDINYPMPRYNGRRMSFYRYIEALICTFPNDYTLENVIERTLSHSIPPLWNIGGNIYTPITQLSN
;
A
#
# COMPACT_ATOMS: atom_id res chain seq x y z
N MET A 1 -15.85 0.33 5.70
CA MET A 1 -15.46 -1.00 6.24
C MET A 1 -14.15 -0.89 7.02
N ASN A 2 -14.07 -1.45 8.23
CA ASN A 2 -12.80 -1.68 8.92
C ASN A 2 -12.03 -2.87 8.31
N TYR A 3 -10.82 -3.19 8.79
CA TYR A 3 -10.01 -4.27 8.20
C TYR A 3 -10.64 -5.66 8.26
N ASN A 4 -11.36 -5.99 9.34
CA ASN A 4 -12.04 -7.30 9.44
C ASN A 4 -13.20 -7.39 8.44
N GLN A 5 -14.01 -6.34 8.35
CA GLN A 5 -15.09 -6.25 7.35
C GLN A 5 -14.53 -6.27 5.92
N LEU A 6 -13.43 -5.56 5.68
CA LEU A 6 -12.79 -5.48 4.36
C LEU A 6 -12.22 -6.84 3.95
N LYS A 7 -11.59 -7.56 4.89
CA LYS A 7 -11.11 -8.93 4.68
C LYS A 7 -12.24 -9.87 4.31
N GLU A 8 -13.34 -9.88 5.06
CA GLU A 8 -14.49 -10.73 4.73
C GLU A 8 -15.09 -10.38 3.36
N HIS A 9 -15.17 -9.09 3.04
CA HIS A 9 -15.62 -8.63 1.73
C HIS A 9 -14.72 -9.15 0.59
N VAL A 10 -13.40 -9.02 0.72
CA VAL A 10 -12.43 -9.51 -0.27
C VAL A 10 -12.44 -11.04 -0.39
N LEU A 11 -12.51 -11.76 0.73
CA LEU A 11 -12.61 -13.22 0.73
C LEU A 11 -13.91 -13.72 0.08
N LYS A 12 -15.01 -12.97 0.23
CA LYS A 12 -16.26 -13.26 -0.47
C LYS A 12 -16.11 -13.13 -1.98
N ILE A 13 -15.45 -12.06 -2.47
CA ILE A 13 -15.16 -11.87 -3.90
C ILE A 13 -14.37 -13.06 -4.46
N PHE A 14 -13.35 -13.56 -3.75
CA PHE A 14 -12.56 -14.70 -4.22
C PHE A 14 -13.34 -16.01 -4.29
N LYS A 15 -14.36 -16.19 -3.43
CA LYS A 15 -15.22 -17.39 -3.45
C LYS A 15 -16.26 -17.36 -4.57
N GLU A 16 -16.65 -16.17 -5.02
CA GLU A 16 -17.68 -15.98 -6.06
C GLU A 16 -17.13 -16.11 -7.48
N GLY A 17 -15.80 -16.02 -7.68
CA GLY A 17 -15.16 -16.17 -8.99
C GLY A 17 -14.49 -17.54 -9.20
N ASP A 18 -14.10 -17.83 -10.44
CA ASP A 18 -13.29 -19.02 -10.81
C ASP A 18 -11.82 -18.93 -10.32
N PHE A 19 -11.54 -18.22 -9.21
CA PHE A 19 -10.19 -17.91 -8.70
C PHE A 19 -9.31 -19.16 -8.63
N VAL A 20 -9.85 -20.23 -8.04
CA VAL A 20 -9.10 -21.46 -7.77
C VAL A 20 -8.63 -22.09 -9.07
N LYS A 21 -9.49 -22.12 -10.09
CA LYS A 21 -9.18 -22.69 -11.41
C LYS A 21 -8.06 -21.91 -12.10
N HIS A 22 -8.13 -20.58 -12.11
CA HIS A 22 -7.08 -19.75 -12.71
C HIS A 22 -5.75 -19.90 -11.95
N TRP A 23 -5.79 -19.98 -10.62
CA TRP A 23 -4.59 -20.22 -9.81
C TRP A 23 -3.98 -21.61 -10.04
N GLU A 24 -4.79 -22.65 -10.11
CA GLU A 24 -4.34 -24.01 -10.41
C GLU A 24 -3.68 -24.06 -11.79
N ASN A 25 -4.29 -23.45 -12.80
CA ASN A 25 -3.69 -23.37 -14.14
C ASN A 25 -2.35 -22.61 -14.13
N TYR A 26 -2.28 -21.46 -13.44
CA TYR A 26 -1.02 -20.74 -13.26
C TYR A 26 0.06 -21.61 -12.61
N ASN A 27 -0.30 -22.29 -11.52
CA ASN A 27 0.63 -23.09 -10.72
C ASN A 27 1.14 -24.33 -11.47
N GLU A 28 0.32 -24.93 -12.33
CA GLU A 28 0.68 -26.10 -13.13
C GLU A 28 1.50 -25.73 -14.38
N THR A 29 1.12 -24.66 -15.07
CA THR A 29 1.67 -24.33 -16.40
C THR A 29 2.72 -23.22 -16.37
N GLY A 30 2.77 -22.43 -15.30
CA GLY A 30 3.54 -21.18 -15.26
C GLY A 30 2.98 -20.07 -16.16
N ASN A 31 1.78 -20.23 -16.72
CA ASN A 31 1.17 -19.26 -17.63
C ASN A 31 0.85 -17.94 -16.90
N ARG A 32 1.67 -16.92 -17.10
CA ARG A 32 1.52 -15.61 -16.47
C ARG A 32 0.24 -14.87 -16.88
N LEU A 33 -0.43 -15.26 -17.97
CA LEU A 33 -1.72 -14.68 -18.36
C LEU A 33 -2.83 -14.98 -17.34
N GLU A 34 -2.64 -16.01 -16.52
CA GLU A 34 -3.58 -16.37 -15.46
C GLU A 34 -3.45 -15.46 -14.23
N LEU A 35 -2.30 -14.81 -14.02
CA LEU A 35 -2.13 -13.89 -12.90
C LEU A 35 -2.90 -12.60 -13.16
N ASN A 36 -3.65 -12.16 -12.16
CA ASN A 36 -4.45 -10.93 -12.22
C ASN A 36 -5.45 -10.93 -13.40
N SER A 37 -5.87 -12.12 -13.86
CA SER A 37 -6.75 -12.30 -15.02
C SER A 37 -8.21 -12.00 -14.70
N GLN A 38 -8.60 -12.18 -13.44
CA GLN A 38 -9.95 -11.91 -12.97
C GLN A 38 -9.99 -10.55 -12.28
N ASN A 39 -10.71 -9.62 -12.89
CA ASN A 39 -10.90 -8.27 -12.40
C ASN A 39 -12.22 -8.14 -11.62
N LYS A 40 -12.18 -7.49 -10.46
CA LYS A 40 -13.36 -7.04 -9.75
C LYS A 40 -13.25 -5.57 -9.42
N ILE A 41 -14.17 -4.76 -9.96
CA ILE A 41 -14.28 -3.36 -9.59
C ILE A 41 -14.81 -3.28 -8.15
N ILE A 42 -14.11 -2.51 -7.32
CA ILE A 42 -14.42 -2.31 -5.90
C ILE A 42 -14.86 -0.87 -5.59
N ASN A 43 -14.54 0.07 -6.48
CA ASN A 43 -15.09 1.42 -6.46
C ASN A 43 -15.11 2.00 -7.87
N ASP A 44 -16.31 2.08 -8.46
CA ASP A 44 -16.51 2.56 -9.84
C ASP A 44 -16.13 4.03 -10.00
N SER A 45 -16.44 4.89 -9.02
CA SER A 45 -16.20 6.34 -9.13
C SER A 45 -14.71 6.70 -9.08
N LEU A 46 -13.90 5.86 -8.44
CA LEU A 46 -12.45 5.98 -8.44
C LEU A 46 -11.78 5.15 -9.54
N ASN A 47 -12.53 4.35 -10.31
CA ASN A 47 -11.98 3.38 -11.25
C ASN A 47 -10.94 2.46 -10.59
N LEU A 48 -11.32 1.91 -9.43
CA LEU A 48 -10.47 1.09 -8.59
C LEU A 48 -10.93 -0.38 -8.64
N SER A 49 -10.00 -1.28 -8.89
CA SER A 49 -10.28 -2.72 -8.99
C SER A 49 -9.24 -3.56 -8.24
N ILE A 50 -9.64 -4.77 -7.86
CA ILE A 50 -8.73 -5.83 -7.43
C ILE A 50 -8.67 -6.90 -8.51
N ASN A 51 -7.48 -7.44 -8.72
CA ASN A 51 -7.20 -8.44 -9.74
C ASN A 51 -6.61 -9.69 -9.12
N PHE A 52 -7.10 -10.86 -9.51
CA PHE A 52 -6.71 -12.14 -8.93
C PHE A 52 -6.60 -13.25 -9.99
N PRO A 53 -5.89 -14.36 -9.69
CA PRO A 53 -5.00 -14.57 -8.54
C PRO A 53 -3.74 -13.70 -8.57
N GLY A 54 -3.32 -13.21 -7.41
CA GLY A 54 -2.05 -12.50 -7.24
C GLY A 54 -0.86 -13.46 -7.19
N TYR A 55 0.34 -12.92 -7.42
CA TYR A 55 1.58 -13.69 -7.53
C TYR A 55 1.93 -14.49 -6.27
N LYS A 56 1.59 -14.01 -5.08
CA LYS A 56 1.87 -14.70 -3.80
C LYS A 56 0.82 -15.75 -3.43
N THR A 57 -0.21 -15.96 -4.28
CA THR A 57 -1.25 -16.96 -4.02
C THR A 57 -0.64 -18.35 -3.90
N THR A 58 -0.95 -19.06 -2.82
CA THR A 58 -0.35 -20.38 -2.55
C THR A 58 -1.25 -21.26 -1.69
N LYS A 59 -1.06 -22.59 -1.75
CA LYS A 59 -1.77 -23.55 -0.90
C LYS A 59 -0.82 -24.05 0.20
N LYS A 60 -1.17 -23.79 1.47
CA LYS A 60 -0.44 -24.28 2.66
C LYS A 60 -1.38 -25.05 3.57
N TYR A 61 -0.96 -26.25 3.99
CA TYR A 61 -1.73 -27.12 4.88
C TYR A 61 -3.19 -27.32 4.42
N GLY A 62 -3.40 -27.53 3.11
CA GLY A 62 -4.73 -27.71 2.52
C GLY A 62 -5.57 -26.44 2.38
N LYS A 63 -5.10 -25.29 2.87
CA LYS A 63 -5.79 -23.99 2.76
C LYS A 63 -5.14 -23.11 1.71
N LEU A 64 -5.96 -22.44 0.92
CA LEU A 64 -5.51 -21.43 -0.03
C LEU A 64 -5.26 -20.11 0.72
N ILE A 65 -4.09 -19.55 0.53
CA ILE A 65 -3.72 -18.19 0.94
C ILE A 65 -3.90 -17.33 -0.30
N TYR A 66 -4.84 -16.39 -0.22
CA TYR A 66 -5.21 -15.54 -1.33
C TYR A 66 -4.25 -14.36 -1.45
N ASP A 67 -3.95 -13.98 -2.69
CA ASP A 67 -3.23 -12.77 -3.03
C ASP A 67 -3.95 -12.06 -4.18
N TYR A 68 -3.76 -10.75 -4.30
CA TYR A 68 -4.37 -9.94 -5.35
C TYR A 68 -3.54 -8.69 -5.63
N ARG A 69 -3.76 -8.09 -6.80
CA ARG A 69 -3.18 -6.79 -7.19
C ARG A 69 -4.26 -5.72 -7.16
N VAL A 70 -3.92 -4.52 -6.70
CA VAL A 70 -4.83 -3.38 -6.71
C VAL A 70 -4.47 -2.49 -7.90
N ASP A 71 -5.47 -2.19 -8.73
CA ASP A 71 -5.33 -1.31 -9.88
C ASP A 71 -6.19 -0.07 -9.68
N LEU A 72 -5.61 1.09 -10.00
CA LEU A 72 -6.29 2.37 -10.07
C LEU A 72 -6.11 2.91 -11.48
N ASN A 73 -7.21 3.26 -12.16
CA ASN A 73 -7.17 3.67 -13.56
C ASN A 73 -6.49 2.64 -14.48
N ASN A 74 -6.75 1.34 -14.23
CA ASN A 74 -6.12 0.21 -14.92
C ASN A 74 -4.59 0.14 -14.79
N ILE A 75 -4.01 0.85 -13.81
CA ILE A 75 -2.58 0.83 -13.51
C ILE A 75 -2.38 0.17 -12.15
N ALA A 76 -1.51 -0.84 -12.11
CA ALA A 76 -1.15 -1.52 -10.87
C ALA A 76 -0.45 -0.58 -9.90
N ILE A 77 -0.98 -0.45 -8.69
CA ILE A 77 -0.42 0.40 -7.63
C ILE A 77 0.30 -0.46 -6.60
N SER A 78 1.50 -0.04 -6.22
CA SER A 78 2.33 -0.73 -5.22
C SER A 78 2.56 0.11 -3.96
N HIS A 79 3.11 -0.51 -2.91
CA HIS A 79 3.54 0.21 -1.71
C HIS A 79 4.51 1.34 -2.01
N THR A 80 5.45 1.18 -2.94
CA THR A 80 6.42 2.23 -3.26
C THR A 80 5.76 3.42 -3.95
N ASN A 81 4.72 3.20 -4.75
CA ASN A 81 3.94 4.31 -5.33
C ASN A 81 3.24 5.15 -4.27
N ILE A 82 2.69 4.51 -3.23
CA ILE A 82 2.08 5.19 -2.08
C ILE A 82 3.15 5.95 -1.27
N VAL A 83 4.30 5.32 -1.01
CA VAL A 83 5.44 5.96 -0.31
C VAL A 83 5.86 7.24 -1.00
N ILE A 84 5.99 7.21 -2.34
CA ILE A 84 6.41 8.37 -3.13
C ILE A 84 5.37 9.48 -3.09
N ASP A 85 4.07 9.14 -3.18
CA ASP A 85 3.00 10.12 -3.10
C ASP A 85 2.92 10.78 -1.71
N ILE A 86 3.03 10.00 -0.63
CA ILE A 86 3.08 10.51 0.76
C ILE A 86 4.28 11.44 0.96
N TYR A 87 5.47 11.01 0.52
CA TYR A 87 6.69 11.83 0.57
C TYR A 87 6.50 13.15 -0.19
N ASN A 88 5.95 13.09 -1.41
CA ASN A 88 5.68 14.25 -2.25
C ASN A 88 4.72 15.24 -1.57
N LYS A 89 3.61 14.77 -0.99
CA LYS A 89 2.67 15.61 -0.25
C LYS A 89 3.33 16.28 0.96
N CYS A 90 4.11 15.52 1.73
CA CYS A 90 4.78 16.06 2.90
C CYS A 90 5.86 17.10 2.53
N ARG A 91 6.56 16.92 1.40
CA ARG A 91 7.49 17.92 0.84
C ARG A 91 6.80 19.21 0.40
N GLN A 92 5.60 19.11 -0.17
CA GLN A 92 4.83 20.27 -0.64
C GLN A 92 4.21 21.08 0.50
N ALA A 93 3.75 20.41 1.55
CA ALA A 93 3.13 21.05 2.70
C ALA A 93 3.69 20.53 4.04
N PRO A 94 4.94 20.88 4.41
CA PRO A 94 5.54 20.42 5.66
C PRO A 94 4.72 20.80 6.91
N HIS A 95 4.01 21.93 6.87
CA HIS A 95 3.11 22.39 7.93
C HIS A 95 1.88 21.47 8.14
N LEU A 96 1.54 20.61 7.16
CA LEU A 96 0.45 19.64 7.25
C LEU A 96 0.92 18.21 7.58
N SER A 97 2.22 18.00 7.80
CA SER A 97 2.80 16.69 8.09
C SER A 97 2.16 15.95 9.27
N ASN A 98 1.80 16.66 10.34
CA ASN A 98 1.11 16.06 11.47
C ASN A 98 -0.31 15.60 11.10
N ASN A 99 -1.00 16.33 10.20
CA ASN A 99 -2.30 15.91 9.68
C ASN A 99 -2.15 14.67 8.79
N LEU A 100 -1.11 14.62 7.94
CA LEU A 100 -0.77 13.42 7.15
C LEU A 100 -0.49 12.21 8.05
N TYR A 101 0.30 12.40 9.10
CA TYR A 101 0.58 11.35 10.08
C TYR A 101 -0.70 10.84 10.76
N ARG A 102 -1.56 11.75 11.25
CA ARG A 102 -2.85 11.38 11.84
C ARG A 102 -3.77 10.64 10.87
N PHE A 103 -3.82 11.06 9.61
CA PHE A 103 -4.55 10.39 8.54
C PHE A 103 -4.06 8.94 8.35
N LEU A 104 -2.74 8.72 8.30
CA LEU A 104 -2.18 7.36 8.21
C LEU A 104 -2.52 6.52 9.44
N LEU A 105 -2.45 7.09 10.65
CA LEU A 105 -2.82 6.38 11.88
C LEU A 105 -4.31 6.00 11.89
N ASP A 106 -5.18 6.88 11.40
CA ASP A 106 -6.62 6.64 11.34
C ASP A 106 -6.94 5.50 10.35
N ILE A 107 -6.37 5.54 9.14
CA ILE A 107 -6.52 4.43 8.18
C ILE A 107 -5.98 3.12 8.76
N SER A 108 -4.87 3.15 9.50
CA SER A 108 -4.28 1.93 10.08
C SER A 108 -5.20 1.19 11.06
N LYS A 109 -6.16 1.92 11.64
CA LYS A 109 -7.15 1.39 12.58
C LYS A 109 -8.49 1.14 11.88
N ASN A 110 -8.92 2.07 11.05
CA ASN A 110 -10.29 2.17 10.57
C ASN A 110 -10.46 1.78 9.09
N ALA A 111 -9.38 1.60 8.33
CA ALA A 111 -9.41 1.31 6.90
C ALA A 111 -10.35 2.29 6.16
N LEU A 112 -11.37 1.77 5.46
CA LEU A 112 -12.34 2.58 4.72
C LEU A 112 -13.35 3.31 5.62
N ASN A 113 -13.41 3.03 6.93
CA ASN A 113 -14.21 3.82 7.88
C ASN A 113 -13.55 5.16 8.27
N THR A 114 -12.34 5.42 7.81
CA THR A 114 -11.66 6.70 8.01
C THR A 114 -12.53 7.85 7.49
N ASN A 115 -12.86 8.80 8.36
CA ASN A 115 -13.67 9.96 8.00
C ASN A 115 -12.78 11.09 7.48
N LEU A 116 -12.79 11.32 6.16
CA LEU A 116 -11.96 12.36 5.54
C LEU A 116 -12.30 13.78 6.01
N ASN A 117 -13.51 14.02 6.52
CA ASN A 117 -13.91 15.32 7.05
C ASN A 117 -13.10 15.72 8.30
N ASN A 118 -12.38 14.79 8.93
CA ASN A 118 -11.46 15.10 10.03
C ASN A 118 -10.13 15.71 9.54
N TYR A 119 -9.92 15.78 8.22
CA TYR A 119 -8.67 16.19 7.59
C TYR A 119 -8.88 17.29 6.55
N THR A 120 -9.80 18.23 6.81
CA THR A 120 -10.17 19.30 5.87
C THR A 120 -8.96 20.11 5.38
N ASP A 121 -7.98 20.38 6.23
CA ASP A 121 -6.76 21.10 5.81
C ASP A 121 -5.98 20.34 4.72
N LEU A 122 -5.97 19.00 4.78
CA LEU A 122 -5.36 18.18 3.74
C LEU A 122 -6.20 18.21 2.46
N LEU A 123 -7.52 18.16 2.58
CA LEU A 123 -8.44 18.18 1.43
C LEU A 123 -8.43 19.52 0.69
N ASN A 124 -8.24 20.62 1.43
CA ASN A 124 -8.25 21.98 0.89
C ASN A 124 -6.92 22.40 0.28
N PHE A 125 -5.82 21.68 0.57
CA PHE A 125 -4.52 21.98 0.00
C PHE A 125 -4.41 21.42 -1.43
N ASN A 126 -3.99 22.25 -2.37
CA ASN A 126 -3.82 21.86 -3.78
C ASN A 126 -2.48 21.12 -4.00
N PHE A 127 -2.46 19.82 -3.69
CA PHE A 127 -1.31 18.97 -3.97
C PHE A 127 -1.17 18.68 -5.47
N ILE A 128 0.06 18.70 -5.97
CA ILE A 128 0.37 18.33 -7.35
C ILE A 128 1.09 16.97 -7.42
N ALA A 129 1.07 16.36 -8.60
CA ALA A 129 1.71 15.06 -8.84
C ALA A 129 3.23 15.12 -8.58
N PRO A 130 3.88 13.99 -8.25
CA PRO A 130 5.33 13.91 -8.15
C PRO A 130 6.03 14.47 -9.39
N SER A 131 7.01 15.35 -9.18
CA SER A 131 7.80 15.92 -10.29
C SER A 131 8.62 14.85 -11.03
N THR A 132 8.96 15.09 -12.30
CA THR A 132 9.84 14.21 -13.09
C THR A 132 11.15 13.90 -12.37
N LYS A 133 11.74 14.88 -11.68
CA LYS A 133 12.97 14.68 -10.90
C LYS A 133 12.78 13.68 -9.76
N LEU A 134 11.66 13.76 -9.03
CA LEU A 134 11.34 12.82 -7.96
C LEU A 134 11.09 11.41 -8.51
N LEU A 135 10.41 11.32 -9.66
CA LEU A 135 10.18 10.03 -10.33
C LEU A 135 11.48 9.41 -10.83
N GLU A 136 12.40 10.21 -11.38
CA GLU A 136 13.72 9.74 -11.82
C GLU A 136 14.57 9.27 -10.63
N GLN A 137 14.61 10.04 -9.54
CA GLN A 137 15.26 9.64 -8.29
C GLN A 137 14.72 8.29 -7.79
N SER A 138 13.39 8.13 -7.78
CA SER A 138 12.73 6.89 -7.37
C SER A 138 13.08 5.73 -8.31
N ASN A 139 13.15 5.97 -9.61
CA ASN A 139 13.55 4.97 -10.61
C ASN A 139 15.01 4.53 -10.43
N ILE A 140 15.92 5.46 -10.16
CA ILE A 140 17.33 5.15 -9.85
C ILE A 140 17.42 4.26 -8.60
N ALA A 141 16.68 4.61 -7.54
CA ALA A 141 16.63 3.80 -6.32
C ALA A 141 16.16 2.36 -6.59
N HIS A 142 15.13 2.16 -7.41
CA HIS A 142 14.67 0.82 -7.79
C HIS A 142 15.70 0.09 -8.67
N LYS A 143 16.32 0.77 -9.64
CA LYS A 143 17.34 0.18 -10.53
C LYS A 143 18.56 -0.31 -9.75
N ASN A 144 19.01 0.44 -8.74
CA ASN A 144 20.12 0.04 -7.88
C ASN A 144 19.84 -1.26 -7.09
N LEU A 145 18.57 -1.62 -6.94
CA LEU A 145 18.11 -2.86 -6.30
C LEU A 145 17.74 -3.95 -7.31
N GLY A 146 17.96 -3.72 -8.61
CA GLY A 146 17.55 -4.64 -9.69
C GLY A 146 16.03 -4.76 -9.83
N LYS A 147 15.27 -3.73 -9.43
CA LYS A 147 13.80 -3.70 -9.46
C LYS A 147 13.29 -2.70 -10.50
N TYR A 148 12.06 -2.93 -10.95
CA TYR A 148 11.32 -2.01 -11.81
C TYR A 148 10.45 -1.08 -10.96
N PHE A 149 10.45 0.21 -11.28
CA PHE A 149 9.53 1.19 -10.71
C PHE A 149 8.39 1.46 -11.69
N ASN A 150 7.14 1.24 -11.26
CA ASN A 150 5.97 1.62 -12.06
C ASN A 150 5.75 3.14 -11.98
N GLN A 151 6.48 3.89 -12.80
CA GLN A 151 6.43 5.35 -12.79
C GLN A 151 5.07 5.91 -13.23
N SER A 152 4.35 5.24 -14.14
CA SER A 152 3.06 5.72 -14.65
C SER A 152 2.00 5.79 -13.55
N ALA A 153 2.09 4.91 -12.53
CA ALA A 153 1.22 4.94 -11.37
C ALA A 153 1.34 6.24 -10.55
N ASN A 154 2.45 6.98 -10.64
CA ASN A 154 2.63 8.28 -9.99
C ASN A 154 2.58 9.45 -10.98
N SER A 155 1.92 9.28 -12.13
CA SER A 155 1.74 10.37 -13.11
C SER A 155 0.66 11.38 -12.71
N TRP A 156 -0.14 11.09 -11.69
CA TRP A 156 -1.09 12.01 -11.07
C TRP A 156 -0.91 12.09 -9.55
N ASN A 157 -1.52 13.10 -8.95
CA ASN A 157 -1.62 13.25 -7.51
C ASN A 157 -2.79 12.41 -7.00
N TYR A 158 -2.53 11.46 -6.09
CA TYR A 158 -3.64 10.72 -5.48
C TYR A 158 -4.42 11.66 -4.56
N SER A 159 -5.73 11.73 -4.77
CA SER A 159 -6.65 12.31 -3.79
C SER A 159 -6.58 11.53 -2.48
N PHE A 160 -7.01 12.15 -1.38
CA PHE A 160 -7.08 11.44 -0.09
C PHE A 160 -8.14 10.32 -0.09
N GLU A 161 -9.14 10.41 -0.96
CA GLU A 161 -10.09 9.32 -1.18
C GLU A 161 -9.40 8.14 -1.89
N GLU A 162 -8.65 8.38 -2.97
CA GLU A 162 -7.82 7.35 -3.62
C GLU A 162 -6.83 6.73 -2.62
N LEU A 163 -6.07 7.54 -1.87
CA LEU A 163 -5.12 7.05 -0.87
C LEU A 163 -5.80 6.19 0.20
N LYS A 164 -6.97 6.60 0.71
CA LYS A 164 -7.73 5.81 1.70
C LYS A 164 -8.03 4.42 1.17
N TYR A 165 -8.51 4.31 -0.07
CA TYR A 165 -8.80 3.01 -0.70
C TYR A 165 -7.53 2.23 -1.02
N LEU A 166 -6.56 2.84 -1.70
CA LEU A 166 -5.30 2.22 -2.08
C LEU A 166 -4.56 1.64 -0.87
N ILE A 167 -4.38 2.44 0.18
CA ILE A 167 -3.76 2.00 1.43
C ILE A 167 -4.56 0.85 2.03
N SER A 168 -5.89 1.01 2.19
CA SER A 168 -6.71 -0.02 2.84
C SER A 168 -6.63 -1.38 2.15
N TYR A 169 -6.72 -1.41 0.81
CA TYR A 169 -6.67 -2.66 0.06
C TYR A 169 -5.25 -3.21 -0.08
N ILE A 170 -4.22 -2.38 -0.31
CA ILE A 170 -2.84 -2.88 -0.49
C ILE A 170 -2.29 -3.39 0.85
N VAL A 171 -2.50 -2.72 1.98
CA VAL A 171 -1.99 -3.24 3.27
C VAL A 171 -2.75 -4.47 3.76
N LEU A 172 -4.02 -4.63 3.36
CA LEU A 172 -4.79 -5.85 3.63
C LEU A 172 -4.20 -7.06 2.89
N GLN A 173 -3.65 -6.87 1.69
CA GLN A 173 -2.92 -7.91 0.97
C GLN A 173 -1.77 -8.47 1.83
N GLU A 174 -0.97 -7.60 2.45
CA GLU A 174 0.11 -8.00 3.36
C GLU A 174 -0.41 -8.69 4.63
N ASP A 175 -1.55 -8.24 5.18
CA ASP A 175 -2.18 -8.85 6.36
C ASP A 175 -2.79 -10.23 6.07
N ILE A 176 -3.23 -10.49 4.83
CA ILE A 176 -3.70 -11.82 4.40
C ILE A 176 -2.50 -12.77 4.22
N ASN A 177 -1.44 -12.31 3.57
CA ASN A 177 -0.26 -13.10 3.28
C ASN A 177 0.61 -13.37 4.52
N TYR A 178 0.69 -12.39 5.42
CA TYR A 178 1.53 -12.40 6.62
C TYR A 178 0.74 -11.86 7.82
N PRO A 179 -0.24 -12.61 8.34
CA PRO A 179 -1.17 -12.11 9.35
C PRO A 179 -0.51 -11.82 10.70
N MET A 180 -0.95 -10.72 11.33
CA MET A 180 -0.70 -10.45 12.74
C MET A 180 -1.38 -11.50 13.66
N PRO A 181 -0.90 -11.72 14.89
CA PRO A 181 0.31 -11.14 15.49
C PRO A 181 1.58 -11.95 15.18
N ARG A 182 1.48 -13.08 14.49
CA ARG A 182 2.65 -13.93 14.16
C ARG A 182 3.65 -13.19 13.28
N TYR A 183 3.15 -12.44 12.32
CA TYR A 183 3.93 -11.53 11.48
C TYR A 183 3.50 -10.08 11.77
N ASN A 184 4.11 -9.13 11.08
CA ASN A 184 3.76 -7.72 11.22
C ASN A 184 2.52 -7.31 10.39
N GLY A 185 2.12 -8.11 9.39
CA GLY A 185 0.98 -7.80 8.53
C GLY A 185 0.96 -6.35 8.06
N ARG A 186 -0.19 -5.69 8.22
CA ARG A 186 -0.35 -4.27 7.82
C ARG A 186 0.58 -3.30 8.57
N ARG A 187 1.14 -3.65 9.75
CA ARG A 187 2.07 -2.76 10.47
C ARG A 187 3.29 -2.42 9.63
N MET A 188 3.82 -3.37 8.86
CA MET A 188 5.01 -3.13 8.01
C MET A 188 4.77 -2.00 7.04
N SER A 189 3.64 -2.01 6.34
CA SER A 189 3.32 -1.00 5.35
C SER A 189 3.19 0.38 5.99
N PHE A 190 2.51 0.47 7.15
CA PHE A 190 2.39 1.74 7.87
C PHE A 190 3.72 2.25 8.42
N TYR A 191 4.64 1.38 8.82
CA TYR A 191 6.00 1.82 9.15
C TYR A 191 6.66 2.51 7.96
N ARG A 192 6.57 1.96 6.75
CA ARG A 192 7.12 2.58 5.53
C ARG A 192 6.45 3.90 5.17
N TYR A 193 5.14 3.99 5.33
CA TYR A 193 4.40 5.23 5.06
C TYR A 193 4.76 6.34 6.05
N ILE A 194 4.96 6.01 7.32
CA ILE A 194 5.45 6.96 8.34
C ILE A 194 6.89 7.36 8.04
N GLU A 195 7.76 6.42 7.68
CA GLU A 195 9.15 6.68 7.26
C GLU A 195 9.22 7.64 6.07
N ALA A 196 8.30 7.55 5.11
CA ALA A 196 8.18 8.50 4.00
C ALA A 196 7.93 9.95 4.47
N LEU A 197 7.18 10.16 5.56
CA LEU A 197 7.02 11.49 6.16
C LEU A 197 8.31 11.96 6.82
N ILE A 198 8.95 11.08 7.60
CA ILE A 198 10.15 11.39 8.38
C ILE A 198 11.28 11.89 7.47
N CYS A 199 11.51 11.25 6.32
CA CYS A 199 12.55 11.64 5.37
C CYS A 199 12.40 13.04 4.78
N THR A 200 11.28 13.73 5.02
CA THR A 200 11.11 15.12 4.58
C THR A 200 11.66 16.15 5.57
N PHE A 201 11.98 15.73 6.80
CA PHE A 201 12.57 16.55 7.86
C PHE A 201 14.08 16.37 7.93
N PRO A 202 14.82 17.28 8.59
CA PRO A 202 16.25 17.08 8.85
C PRO A 202 16.51 15.80 9.64
N ASN A 203 17.11 14.80 9.00
CA ASN A 203 17.64 13.56 9.59
C ASN A 203 18.55 12.85 8.57
N ASP A 204 19.15 11.75 8.98
CA ASP A 204 20.08 10.97 8.14
C ASP A 204 19.37 9.99 7.19
N TYR A 205 18.04 9.87 7.24
CA TYR A 205 17.28 8.94 6.41
C TYR A 205 16.74 9.60 5.16
N THR A 206 16.85 8.90 4.03
CA THR A 206 16.41 9.38 2.72
C THR A 206 15.22 8.59 2.17
N LEU A 207 14.57 9.14 1.14
CA LEU A 207 13.51 8.44 0.41
C LEU A 207 14.01 7.11 -0.16
N GLU A 208 15.26 7.05 -0.64
CA GLU A 208 15.89 5.81 -1.12
C GLU A 208 15.93 4.74 -0.03
N ASN A 209 16.23 5.11 1.22
CA ASN A 209 16.17 4.17 2.34
C ASN A 209 14.76 3.62 2.54
N VAL A 210 13.73 4.46 2.41
CA VAL A 210 12.32 4.00 2.52
C VAL A 210 11.98 3.06 1.38
N ILE A 211 12.36 3.37 0.15
CA ILE A 211 12.14 2.53 -1.03
C ILE A 211 12.82 1.17 -0.84
N GLU A 212 14.09 1.15 -0.46
CA GLU A 212 14.83 -0.07 -0.17
C GLU A 212 14.14 -0.92 0.89
N ARG A 213 13.75 -0.31 2.02
CA ARG A 213 13.05 -1.00 3.11
C ARG A 213 11.65 -1.48 2.71
N THR A 214 11.00 -0.83 1.75
CA THR A 214 9.68 -1.21 1.23
C THR A 214 9.77 -2.40 0.27
N LEU A 215 10.86 -2.49 -0.49
CA LEU A 215 11.13 -3.58 -1.43
C LEU A 215 11.86 -4.77 -0.78
N SER A 216 12.36 -4.59 0.44
CA SER A 216 13.07 -5.63 1.17
C SER A 216 12.18 -6.82 1.51
N HIS A 217 12.75 -8.03 1.40
CA HIS A 217 12.11 -9.27 1.87
C HIS A 217 12.46 -9.56 3.35
N SER A 218 13.20 -8.67 4.01
CA SER A 218 13.52 -8.74 5.44
C SER A 218 12.62 -7.80 6.27
N ILE A 219 12.62 -8.00 7.59
CA ILE A 219 11.98 -7.08 8.54
C ILE A 219 13.09 -6.23 9.15
N PRO A 220 13.45 -5.08 8.55
CA PRO A 220 14.51 -4.27 9.11
C PRO A 220 14.00 -3.56 10.39
N PRO A 221 14.90 -3.25 11.34
CA PRO A 221 14.51 -2.59 12.59
C PRO A 221 13.89 -1.21 12.30
N LEU A 222 13.00 -0.77 13.20
CA LEU A 222 12.44 0.58 13.18
C LEU A 222 13.56 1.61 13.35
N TRP A 223 13.40 2.77 12.72
CA TRP A 223 14.34 3.87 12.88
C TRP A 223 14.30 4.45 14.30
N ASN A 224 15.45 4.85 14.81
CA ASN A 224 15.55 5.45 16.14
C ASN A 224 15.43 6.97 16.02
N ILE A 225 14.20 7.46 16.01
CA ILE A 225 13.87 8.87 15.72
C ILE A 225 13.19 9.60 16.88
N GLY A 226 13.26 9.03 18.10
CA GLY A 226 12.60 9.60 19.27
C GLY A 226 11.07 9.66 19.16
N GLY A 227 10.41 10.12 20.22
CA GLY A 227 9.00 10.53 20.14
C GLY A 227 7.93 9.44 20.01
N ASN A 228 8.24 8.15 20.20
CA ASN A 228 7.24 7.05 20.17
C ASN A 228 6.37 7.01 18.90
N ILE A 229 6.88 7.50 17.77
CA ILE A 229 6.10 7.72 16.53
C ILE A 229 5.53 6.41 15.93
N TYR A 230 6.15 5.27 16.22
CA TYR A 230 5.68 3.96 15.77
C TYR A 230 4.75 3.26 16.77
N THR A 231 4.67 3.73 18.03
CA THR A 231 3.91 3.08 19.10
C THR A 231 2.44 2.82 18.72
N PRO A 232 1.71 3.78 18.11
CA PRO A 232 0.33 3.53 17.69
C PRO A 232 0.19 2.38 16.68
N ILE A 233 1.19 2.16 15.83
CA ILE A 233 1.19 1.08 14.83
C ILE A 233 1.59 -0.25 15.47
N THR A 234 2.58 -0.26 16.36
CA THR A 234 3.01 -1.48 17.08
C THR A 234 1.88 -2.08 17.93
N GLN A 235 0.97 -1.24 18.42
CA GLN A 235 -0.18 -1.65 19.22
C GLN A 235 -1.38 -2.14 18.40
N LEU A 236 -1.34 -2.06 17.06
CA LEU A 236 -2.45 -2.54 16.22
C LEU A 236 -2.66 -4.04 16.42
N SER A 237 -3.89 -4.48 16.68
CA SER A 237 -4.28 -5.88 16.61
C SER A 237 -5.21 -6.14 15.43
N ASN A 238 -5.43 -7.42 15.13
CA ASN A 238 -6.58 -7.81 14.30
C ASN A 238 -7.89 -7.49 15.01
#